data_AF-A0A495IEF3-F1
#
_entry.id   AF-A0A495IEF3-F1
#
_cell.length_a   1.000
_cell.length_b   1.000
_cell.length_c   1.000
_cell.angle_alpha   90.00
_cell.angle_beta   90.00
_cell.angle_gamma   90.00
#
_symmetry.space_group_name_H-M   'P 1'
#
loop_
_entity.id
_entity.type
_entity.pdbx_description
1 polymer ?
#
loop_
_entity_poly.entity_id
_entity_poly.type
_entity_poly.pdbx_seq_one_letter_code
_entity_poly.pdbx_strand_id
1 'polypeptide(L)'
;MVPVEDRFLVDGTDLGVDRRRSHATVDAGGVADAAIRAATPFGETAAPALLVVTRVPLRFDGEMFGATVDAELRDELWAQELAEPGDDDTDGASDPAPLEDADPGVQFRAGARVDADGRLTHHAGDRLRFVGTAVLPGGVSVRLDVSLSFGGRRAARL
;
A
#
# COMPACT_ATOMS: atom_id res chain seq x y z
N MET A 1 5.96 22.75 13.07
CA MET A 1 5.47 21.71 12.14
C MET A 1 4.58 20.80 12.96
N VAL A 2 3.26 20.83 12.75
CA VAL A 2 2.32 20.02 13.56
C VAL A 2 2.57 18.55 13.18
N PRO A 3 2.82 17.65 14.14
CA PRO A 3 2.93 16.23 13.82
C PRO A 3 1.58 15.79 13.28
N VAL A 4 1.50 15.52 11.98
CA VAL A 4 0.30 14.94 11.39
C VAL A 4 0.33 13.46 11.75
N GLU A 5 -0.60 13.08 12.62
CA GLU A 5 -0.77 11.71 13.13
C GLU A 5 -1.05 10.72 12.01
N ASP A 6 -0.78 9.44 12.27
CA ASP A 6 -1.16 8.35 11.37
C ASP A 6 -2.67 8.25 11.28
N ARG A 7 -3.17 8.15 10.05
CA ARG A 7 -4.61 8.27 9.76
C ARG A 7 -5.02 7.29 8.69
N PHE A 8 -6.25 6.82 8.82
CA PHE A 8 -6.90 5.99 7.82
C PHE A 8 -8.27 6.60 7.53
N LEU A 9 -8.34 7.52 6.57
CA LEU A 9 -9.57 8.22 6.22
C LEU A 9 -10.24 7.55 5.02
N VAL A 10 -11.54 7.32 5.15
CA VAL A 10 -12.43 6.89 4.05
C VAL A 10 -13.59 7.89 3.96
N ASP A 11 -13.72 8.58 2.83
CA ASP A 11 -14.69 9.67 2.62
C ASP A 11 -14.71 10.72 3.75
N GLY A 12 -13.53 11.02 4.31
CA GLY A 12 -13.38 11.96 5.42
C GLY A 12 -13.70 11.39 6.80
N THR A 13 -14.15 10.13 6.90
CA THR A 13 -14.31 9.42 8.17
C THR A 13 -12.98 8.82 8.58
N ASP A 14 -12.45 9.22 9.74
CA ASP A 14 -11.20 8.67 10.27
C ASP A 14 -11.48 7.36 11.02
N LEU A 15 -10.94 6.26 10.50
CA LEU A 15 -11.04 4.93 11.09
C LEU A 15 -9.89 4.63 12.07
N GLY A 16 -8.90 5.53 12.14
CA GLY A 16 -7.66 5.33 12.87
C GLY A 16 -6.77 4.25 12.26
N VAL A 17 -5.50 4.20 12.66
CA VAL A 17 -4.54 3.20 12.20
C VAL A 17 -4.23 2.21 13.31
N ASP A 18 -4.35 0.90 13.03
CA ASP A 18 -3.81 -0.14 13.91
C ASP A 18 -2.29 -0.24 13.68
N ARG A 19 -1.51 0.55 14.43
CA ARG A 19 -0.04 0.55 14.34
C ARG A 19 0.60 -0.79 14.65
N ARG A 20 -0.04 -1.69 15.38
CA ARG A 20 0.54 -3.00 15.71
C ARG A 20 0.50 -3.95 14.52
N ARG A 21 -0.46 -3.75 13.62
CA ARG A 21 -0.69 -4.58 12.43
C ARG A 21 -0.39 -3.86 11.12
N SER A 22 0.08 -2.62 11.20
CA SER A 22 0.45 -1.81 10.04
C SER A 22 1.96 -1.71 9.90
N HIS A 23 2.46 -1.75 8.68
CA HIS A 23 3.86 -1.54 8.35
C HIS A 23 4.01 -0.84 7.00
N ALA A 24 5.13 -0.14 6.82
CA ALA A 24 5.55 0.42 5.55
C ALA A 24 7.09 0.40 5.49
N THR A 25 7.62 0.11 4.32
CA THR A 25 9.04 0.10 4.00
C THR A 25 9.26 0.76 2.65
N VAL A 26 10.38 1.45 2.52
CA VAL A 26 10.90 1.90 1.22
C VAL A 26 12.31 1.36 1.12
N ASP A 27 12.61 0.61 0.07
CA ASP A 27 13.92 0.02 -0.13
C ASP A 27 14.95 1.04 -0.65
N ALA A 28 16.18 0.57 -0.85
CA ALA A 28 17.26 1.42 -1.37
C ALA A 28 17.06 1.84 -2.85
N GLY A 29 16.23 1.12 -3.60
CA GLY A 29 15.83 1.45 -4.97
C GLY A 29 14.70 2.47 -5.04
N GLY A 30 14.12 2.87 -3.91
CA GLY A 30 12.97 3.77 -3.87
C GLY A 30 11.65 3.06 -4.16
N VAL A 31 11.61 1.74 -4.00
CA VAL A 31 10.38 0.93 -4.14
C VAL A 31 9.68 0.85 -2.79
N ALA A 32 8.38 1.13 -2.77
CA ALA A 32 7.56 1.15 -1.57
C ALA A 32 6.70 -0.10 -1.43
N ASP A 33 6.71 -0.67 -0.22
CA ASP A 33 5.83 -1.75 0.22
C ASP A 33 5.16 -1.37 1.53
N ALA A 34 3.84 -1.57 1.64
CA ALA A 34 3.11 -1.26 2.85
C ALA A 34 1.86 -2.12 3.01
N ALA A 35 1.52 -2.41 4.26
CA ALA A 35 0.20 -2.86 4.65
C ALA A 35 -0.29 -1.97 5.79
N ILE A 36 -1.28 -1.14 5.54
CA ILE A 36 -1.82 -0.18 6.50
C ILE A 36 -3.24 -0.60 6.85
N ARG A 37 -3.49 -0.95 8.11
CA ARG A 37 -4.78 -1.47 8.57
C ARG A 37 -5.50 -0.41 9.41
N ALA A 38 -6.80 -0.23 9.15
CA ALA A 38 -7.66 0.58 9.97
C ALA A 38 -7.84 -0.02 11.38
N ALA A 39 -7.96 0.83 12.40
CA ALA A 39 -8.23 0.38 13.77
C ALA A 39 -9.70 -0.04 13.94
N THR A 40 -10.61 0.56 13.17
CA THR A 40 -12.04 0.29 13.20
C THR A 40 -12.54 -0.27 11.86
N PRO A 41 -13.61 -1.10 11.88
CA PRO A 41 -14.25 -1.59 10.67
C PRO A 41 -14.85 -0.44 9.85
N PHE A 42 -14.91 -0.67 8.53
CA PHE A 42 -15.53 0.23 7.57
C PHE A 42 -16.84 -0.36 7.05
N GLY A 43 -17.91 0.43 7.01
CA GLY A 43 -19.23 -0.01 6.58
C GLY A 43 -19.82 -1.10 7.48
N GLU A 44 -20.63 -1.99 6.90
CA GLU A 44 -21.27 -3.11 7.61
C GLU A 44 -20.33 -4.32 7.83
N THR A 45 -19.06 -4.21 7.46
CA THR A 45 -18.12 -5.33 7.51
C THR A 45 -17.56 -5.53 8.92
N ALA A 46 -17.37 -6.79 9.33
CA ALA A 46 -16.73 -7.10 10.61
C ALA A 46 -15.19 -6.95 10.58
N ALA A 47 -14.60 -6.91 9.38
CA ALA A 47 -13.15 -6.83 9.21
C ALA A 47 -12.70 -5.37 9.03
N PRO A 48 -11.60 -4.94 9.69
CA PRO A 48 -11.05 -3.62 9.49
C PRO A 48 -10.50 -3.45 8.07
N ALA A 49 -10.69 -2.25 7.53
CA ALA A 49 -10.18 -1.87 6.24
C ALA A 49 -8.65 -2.02 6.16
N LEU A 50 -8.14 -2.43 5.00
CA LEU A 50 -6.70 -2.62 4.77
C LEU A 50 -6.30 -2.01 3.45
N LEU A 51 -5.27 -1.16 3.46
CA LEU A 51 -4.57 -0.71 2.26
C LEU A 51 -3.28 -1.50 2.12
N VAL A 52 -3.06 -2.15 0.98
CA VAL A 52 -1.81 -2.82 0.62
C VAL A 52 -1.18 -2.06 -0.52
N VAL A 53 0.12 -1.83 -0.44
CA VAL A 53 0.97 -1.24 -1.49
C VAL A 53 2.07 -2.26 -1.72
N THR A 54 2.22 -2.74 -2.94
CA THR A 54 3.21 -3.77 -3.28
C THR A 54 4.10 -3.23 -4.39
N ARG A 55 5.43 -3.29 -4.21
CA ARG A 55 6.43 -2.94 -5.23
C ARG A 55 6.20 -1.63 -6.02
N VAL A 56 5.71 -0.55 -5.38
CA VAL A 56 5.44 0.71 -6.09
C VAL A 56 6.70 1.58 -6.18
N PRO A 57 7.26 1.84 -7.38
CA PRO A 57 8.45 2.67 -7.53
C PRO A 57 8.15 4.15 -7.32
N LEU A 58 8.81 4.78 -6.35
CA LEU A 58 8.70 6.21 -6.07
C LEU A 58 9.60 7.02 -7.01
N ARG A 59 9.05 8.04 -7.67
CA ARG A 59 9.83 8.98 -8.50
C ARG A 59 9.98 10.32 -7.80
N PHE A 60 10.88 11.17 -8.25
CA PHE A 60 10.96 12.54 -7.73
C PHE A 60 9.98 13.43 -8.48
N ASP A 61 9.08 14.09 -7.75
CA ASP A 61 8.09 15.01 -8.31
C ASP A 61 8.44 16.50 -8.07
N GLY A 62 9.68 16.78 -7.65
CA GLY A 62 10.19 18.14 -7.42
C GLY A 62 9.77 18.77 -6.10
N GLU A 63 8.73 18.24 -5.45
CA GLU A 63 8.32 18.64 -4.10
C GLU A 63 8.75 17.59 -3.05
N MET A 64 8.75 16.29 -3.39
CA MET A 64 9.21 15.14 -2.58
C MET A 64 9.57 13.89 -3.45
N PHE A 65 9.76 12.72 -2.81
CA PHE A 65 9.68 11.41 -3.47
C PHE A 65 8.21 10.96 -3.50
N GLY A 66 7.60 10.84 -4.68
CA GLY A 66 6.22 10.43 -4.87
C GLY A 66 5.99 9.68 -6.18
N ALA A 67 5.03 8.77 -6.18
CA ALA A 67 4.52 8.09 -7.36
C ALA A 67 3.04 8.44 -7.53
N THR A 68 2.63 8.73 -8.76
CA THR A 68 1.23 8.66 -9.13
C THR A 68 0.96 7.23 -9.55
N VAL A 69 0.07 6.53 -8.84
CA VAL A 69 -0.44 5.22 -9.20
C VAL A 69 -1.77 5.44 -9.90
N ASP A 70 -1.78 5.31 -11.21
CA ASP A 70 -3.00 5.26 -12.01
C ASP A 70 -3.20 3.84 -12.56
N ALA A 71 -4.35 3.62 -13.20
CA ALA A 71 -4.70 2.32 -13.74
C ALA A 71 -3.65 1.81 -14.75
N GLU A 72 -3.02 2.70 -15.52
CA GLU A 72 -1.98 2.32 -16.48
C GLU A 72 -0.71 1.85 -15.78
N LEU A 73 -0.22 2.58 -14.77
CA LEU A 73 0.94 2.14 -13.98
C LEU A 73 0.65 0.85 -13.22
N ARG A 74 -0.56 0.70 -12.66
CA ARG A 74 -1.00 -0.54 -12.01
C ARG A 74 -0.95 -1.71 -12.99
N ASP A 75 -1.52 -1.53 -14.19
CA ASP A 75 -1.56 -2.57 -15.22
C ASP A 75 -0.14 -2.91 -15.73
N GLU A 76 0.76 -1.93 -15.80
CA GLU A 76 2.18 -2.14 -16.12
C GLU A 76 2.90 -2.95 -15.05
N LEU A 77 2.74 -2.60 -13.77
CA LEU A 77 3.31 -3.35 -12.65
C LEU A 77 2.81 -4.79 -12.62
N TRP A 78 1.50 -4.98 -12.87
CA TRP A 78 0.88 -6.30 -13.01
C TRP A 78 1.54 -7.10 -14.15
N ALA A 79 1.72 -6.48 -15.32
CA ALA A 79 2.38 -7.13 -16.45
C ALA A 79 3.85 -7.49 -16.17
N GLN A 80 4.58 -6.68 -15.39
CA GLN A 80 5.96 -6.94 -15.00
C GLN A 80 6.07 -8.12 -14.02
N GLU A 81 5.19 -8.22 -13.02
CA GLU A 81 5.16 -9.35 -12.07
C GLU A 81 4.90 -10.68 -12.77
N LEU A 82 3.98 -10.69 -13.74
CA LEU A 82 3.74 -11.87 -14.58
C LEU A 82 4.92 -12.22 -15.50
N ALA A 83 5.80 -11.26 -15.77
CA ALA A 83 6.93 -11.42 -16.69
C ALA A 83 8.25 -11.76 -16.00
N GLU A 84 8.36 -11.69 -14.67
CA GLU A 84 9.53 -12.19 -13.94
C GLU A 84 9.46 -13.72 -13.85
N PRO A 85 10.25 -14.49 -14.63
CA PRO A 85 10.39 -15.91 -14.36
C PRO A 85 11.10 -16.03 -13.02
N GLY A 86 10.46 -16.68 -12.04
CA GLY A 86 11.15 -17.08 -10.82
C GLY A 86 12.41 -17.85 -11.23
N ASP A 87 13.58 -17.34 -10.83
CA ASP A 87 14.83 -18.10 -10.92
C ASP A 87 14.63 -19.39 -10.11
N ASP A 88 14.43 -20.46 -10.87
CA ASP A 88 14.29 -21.84 -10.45
C ASP A 88 15.65 -22.34 -9.96
N ASP A 89 15.90 -22.23 -8.66
CA ASP A 89 16.93 -23.00 -7.95
C ASP A 89 16.76 -22.80 -6.43
N THR A 90 15.99 -23.66 -5.74
CA THR A 90 16.30 -24.18 -4.38
C THR A 90 15.29 -25.24 -3.96
N ASP A 91 15.81 -26.46 -3.75
CA ASP A 91 15.15 -27.63 -3.19
C ASP A 91 14.58 -27.41 -1.77
N GLY A 92 13.40 -28.00 -1.51
CA GLY A 92 13.11 -28.60 -0.20
C GLY A 92 12.15 -27.86 0.75
N ALA A 93 10.89 -28.31 0.73
CA ALA A 93 10.00 -28.46 1.88
C ALA A 93 9.73 -27.22 2.77
N SER A 94 8.79 -26.40 2.34
CA SER A 94 7.52 -26.16 3.04
C SER A 94 6.57 -25.63 1.97
N ASP A 95 5.31 -26.02 2.02
CA ASP A 95 4.28 -25.58 1.07
C ASP A 95 3.61 -24.32 1.65
N PRO A 96 4.11 -23.10 1.40
CA PRO A 96 3.26 -21.94 1.56
C PRO A 96 2.22 -22.01 0.44
N ALA A 97 0.95 -22.05 0.81
CA ALA A 97 -0.16 -21.95 -0.15
C ALA A 97 0.18 -20.89 -1.20
N PRO A 98 0.03 -21.19 -2.49
CA PRO A 98 0.48 -20.29 -3.53
C PRO A 98 -0.26 -18.97 -3.33
N LEU A 99 0.50 -17.88 -3.26
CA LEU A 99 -0.02 -16.53 -3.44
C LEU A 99 -0.42 -16.36 -4.93
N GLU A 100 -1.27 -17.26 -5.43
CA GLU A 100 -1.93 -17.13 -6.72
C GLU A 100 -2.76 -15.83 -6.63
N ASP A 101 -2.44 -14.88 -7.52
CA ASP A 101 -3.01 -13.53 -7.65
C ASP A 101 -2.49 -12.44 -6.70
N ALA A 102 -1.22 -12.38 -6.33
CA ALA A 102 -0.69 -11.17 -5.69
C ALA A 102 -0.51 -10.01 -6.71
N ASP A 103 -1.59 -9.29 -7.02
CA ASP A 103 -1.55 -7.98 -7.73
C ASP A 103 -0.49 -7.06 -7.12
N PRO A 104 0.56 -6.69 -7.88
CA PRO A 104 1.66 -5.85 -7.44
C PRO A 104 1.24 -4.36 -7.36
N GLY A 105 -0.02 -4.06 -7.05
CA GLY A 105 -0.61 -2.72 -7.03
C GLY A 105 -1.08 -2.24 -5.65
N VAL A 106 -1.72 -1.06 -5.65
CA VAL A 106 -2.41 -0.53 -4.46
C VAL A 106 -3.78 -1.19 -4.32
N GLN A 107 -3.96 -1.99 -3.28
CA GLN A 107 -5.22 -2.69 -3.01
C GLN A 107 -5.88 -2.16 -1.75
N PHE A 108 -7.19 -1.97 -1.81
CA PHE A 108 -8.03 -1.74 -0.66
C PHE A 108 -8.86 -3.00 -0.36
N ARG A 109 -8.96 -3.40 0.91
CA ARG A 109 -9.84 -4.51 1.33
C ARG A 109 -10.89 -4.01 2.31
N ALA A 110 -12.14 -4.01 1.86
CA ALA A 110 -13.33 -3.93 2.69
C ALA A 110 -14.29 -5.04 2.23
N GLY A 111 -14.22 -6.22 2.85
CA GLY A 111 -15.05 -7.38 2.49
C GLY A 111 -14.66 -8.14 1.21
N ALA A 112 -13.97 -7.51 0.24
CA ALA A 112 -13.37 -8.14 -0.95
C ALA A 112 -12.14 -7.33 -1.43
N ARG A 113 -11.33 -7.88 -2.35
CA ARG A 113 -10.23 -7.18 -3.02
C ARG A 113 -10.81 -6.08 -3.91
N VAL A 114 -10.33 -4.86 -3.73
CA VAL A 114 -10.72 -3.67 -4.50
C VAL A 114 -9.45 -2.98 -4.96
N ASP A 115 -9.44 -2.56 -6.22
CA ASP A 115 -8.34 -1.76 -6.77
C ASP A 115 -8.52 -0.29 -6.36
N ALA A 116 -7.43 0.37 -5.99
CA ALA A 116 -7.42 1.78 -5.68
C ALA A 116 -6.38 2.52 -6.53
N ASP A 117 -6.76 3.68 -7.05
CA ASP A 117 -5.90 4.54 -7.85
C ASP A 117 -5.66 5.85 -7.10
N GLY A 118 -4.43 6.37 -7.11
CA GLY A 118 -4.11 7.58 -6.37
C GLY A 118 -2.64 7.93 -6.34
N ARG A 119 -2.30 8.97 -5.58
CA ARG A 119 -0.93 9.41 -5.39
C ARG A 119 -0.36 8.79 -4.11
N LEU A 120 0.74 8.07 -4.26
CA LEU A 120 1.58 7.58 -3.18
C LEU A 120 2.76 8.53 -2.99
N THR A 121 3.00 8.99 -1.77
CA THR A 121 4.08 9.94 -1.46
C THR A 121 4.88 9.48 -0.26
N HIS A 122 6.19 9.63 -0.34
CA HIS A 122 7.11 9.45 0.75
C HIS A 122 7.63 10.82 1.22
N HIS A 123 7.31 11.16 2.46
CA HIS A 123 7.70 12.41 3.09
C HIS A 123 9.05 12.26 3.81
N ALA A 124 9.83 13.35 3.84
CA ALA A 124 11.02 13.43 4.68
C ALA A 124 10.65 13.20 6.16
N GLY A 125 11.31 12.22 6.80
CA GLY A 125 10.98 11.78 8.16
C GLY A 125 10.26 10.43 8.23
N ASP A 126 10.46 9.57 7.23
CA ASP A 126 10.04 8.16 7.22
C ASP A 126 8.51 7.99 7.27
N ARG A 127 7.80 8.64 6.35
CA ARG A 127 6.33 8.55 6.28
C ARG A 127 5.84 8.29 4.88
N LEU A 128 4.94 7.32 4.76
CA LEU A 128 4.22 7.00 3.54
C LEU A 128 2.79 7.57 3.62
N ARG A 129 2.33 8.22 2.56
CA ARG A 129 0.96 8.72 2.43
C ARG A 129 0.40 8.37 1.07
N PHE A 130 -0.79 7.75 1.07
CA PHE A 130 -1.58 7.48 -0.11
C PHE A 130 -2.83 8.35 -0.10
N VAL A 131 -3.11 9.03 -1.21
CA VAL A 131 -4.37 9.77 -1.42
C VAL A 131 -4.95 9.35 -2.76
N GLY A 132 -6.13 8.75 -2.75
CA GLY A 132 -6.70 8.13 -3.95
C GLY A 132 -8.19 7.88 -3.88
N THR A 133 -8.69 7.14 -4.86
CA THR A 133 -10.07 6.66 -4.95
C THR A 133 -10.04 5.15 -5.08
N ALA A 134 -10.92 4.46 -4.36
CA ALA A 134 -11.15 3.03 -4.48
C ALA A 134 -12.59 2.77 -4.91
N VAL A 135 -12.82 1.75 -5.74
CA VAL A 135 -14.17 1.38 -6.21
C VAL A 135 -14.64 0.11 -5.50
N LEU A 136 -15.47 0.26 -4.47
CA LEU A 136 -15.97 -0.85 -3.68
C LEU A 136 -16.88 -1.79 -4.50
N PRO A 137 -17.09 -3.03 -4.02
CA PRO A 137 -18.08 -3.93 -4.62
C PRO A 137 -19.44 -3.24 -4.72
N GLY A 138 -20.07 -3.31 -5.89
CA GLY A 138 -21.29 -2.55 -6.18
C GLY A 138 -21.08 -1.21 -6.88
N GLY A 139 -19.83 -0.87 -7.22
CA GLY A 139 -19.50 0.30 -8.05
C GLY A 139 -19.48 1.63 -7.27
N VAL A 140 -19.40 1.56 -5.94
CA VAL A 140 -19.35 2.74 -5.08
C VAL A 140 -17.92 3.24 -4.97
N SER A 141 -17.65 4.44 -5.48
CA SER A 141 -16.34 5.08 -5.34
C SER A 141 -16.20 5.78 -4.01
N VAL A 142 -15.12 5.50 -3.29
CA VAL A 142 -14.77 6.15 -2.01
C VAL A 142 -13.39 6.80 -2.09
N ARG A 143 -13.24 7.95 -1.44
CA ARG A 143 -11.96 8.64 -1.33
C ARG A 143 -11.14 8.10 -0.16
N LEU A 144 -9.87 7.82 -0.40
CA LEU A 144 -8.90 7.38 0.59
C LEU A 144 -7.88 8.48 0.87
N ASP A 145 -7.57 8.70 2.15
CA ASP A 145 -6.39 9.45 2.61
C ASP A 145 -5.76 8.69 3.77
N VAL A 146 -4.72 7.92 3.45
CA VAL A 146 -4.09 6.99 4.37
C VAL A 146 -2.65 7.42 4.57
N SER A 147 -2.21 7.50 5.82
CA SER A 147 -0.83 7.84 6.12
C SER A 147 -0.30 7.07 7.31
N LEU A 148 0.92 6.58 7.15
CA LEU A 148 1.63 5.81 8.15
C LEU A 148 3.06 6.33 8.27
N SER A 149 3.43 6.76 9.48
CA SER A 149 4.81 7.06 9.84
C SER A 149 5.49 5.76 10.23
N PHE A 150 6.57 5.38 9.55
CA PHE A 150 7.41 4.26 9.92
C PHE A 150 8.64 4.79 10.66
N GLY A 151 8.87 4.34 11.89
CA GLY A 151 10.02 4.81 12.66
C GLY A 151 11.32 4.29 12.06
N GLY A 152 12.01 5.11 11.26
CA GLY A 152 13.46 5.17 11.03
C GLY A 152 14.28 3.89 11.13
N ARG A 153 13.80 2.73 10.67
CA ARG A 153 14.66 1.59 10.41
C ARG A 153 15.28 1.81 9.04
N ARG A 154 16.21 2.76 8.97
CA ARG A 154 17.25 2.73 7.95
C ARG A 154 17.86 1.34 8.03
N ALA A 155 17.74 0.56 6.96
CA ALA A 155 18.51 -0.66 6.82
C ALA A 155 19.96 -0.33 7.19
N ALA A 156 20.53 -1.11 8.11
CA ALA A 156 21.93 -0.96 8.45
C ALA A 156 22.70 -1.14 7.14
N ARG A 157 23.35 -0.07 6.67
CA ARG A 157 24.35 -0.18 5.62
C ARG A 157 25.41 -1.15 6.16
N LEU A 158 25.48 -2.34 5.55
CA LEU A 158 26.65 -3.21 5.63
C LEU A 158 27.77 -2.60 4.79
#